data_AF-A0A6N7FK10-F1
#
_entry.id   AF-A0A6N7FK10-F1
#
_cell.length_a   1.000
_cell.length_b   1.000
_cell.length_c   1.000
_cell.angle_alpha   90.00
_cell.angle_beta   90.00
_cell.angle_gamma   90.00
#
_symmetry.space_group_name_H-M   'P 1'
#
loop_
_entity.id
_entity.type
_entity.pdbx_description
1 polymer ?
#
loop_
_entity_poly.entity_id
_entity_poly.type
_entity_poly.pdbx_seq_one_letter_code
_entity_poly.pdbx_strand_id
1 'polypeptide(L)'
;QFLTMVVAALLSIVLGLGMPTPSAYILAAVLIGPLMNQVGVDTLAGHMFILYYAVLSAITPPVAVAAYAASSIAGANPITIAGHAVKFALAAFLVPFIFVFGPELLWQGALWKTALTFVTAAVALVLLSGAIEHYEKWADAWWARWMLAIGAIFMITPSRWAEAVGVLLVVTAIVATRALKARATA
;
A
#
# COMPACT_ATOMS: atom_id res chain seq x y z
N GLN A 1 0.77 18.71 -3.44
CA GLN A 1 0.68 17.42 -4.16
C GLN A 1 0.30 16.27 -3.23
N PHE A 2 1.09 15.93 -2.19
CA PHE A 2 0.77 14.78 -1.31
C PHE A 2 -0.60 14.85 -0.63
N LEU A 3 -0.95 15.98 0.00
CA LEU A 3 -2.27 16.15 0.63
C LEU A 3 -3.42 15.98 -0.36
N THR A 4 -3.27 16.52 -1.58
CA THR A 4 -4.25 16.36 -2.67
C THR A 4 -4.46 14.89 -3.02
N MET A 5 -3.38 14.11 -3.06
CA MET A 5 -3.46 12.67 -3.33
C MET A 5 -4.14 11.90 -2.20
N VAL A 6 -3.90 12.27 -0.94
CA VAL A 6 -4.61 11.67 0.21
C VAL A 6 -6.12 11.96 0.12
N VAL A 7 -6.50 13.20 -0.18
CA VAL A 7 -7.91 13.56 -0.37
C VAL A 7 -8.50 12.81 -1.57
N ALA A 8 -7.76 12.73 -2.69
CA ALA A 8 -8.15 11.97 -3.87
C ALA A 8 -8.38 10.48 -3.55
N ALA A 9 -7.48 9.84 -2.80
CA ALA A 9 -7.61 8.46 -2.36
C ALA A 9 -8.90 8.24 -1.56
N LEU A 10 -9.16 9.11 -0.56
CA LEU A 10 -10.36 9.04 0.26
C LEU A 10 -11.62 9.23 -0.57
N LEU A 11 -11.64 10.21 -1.48
CA LEU A 11 -12.77 10.44 -2.38
C LEU A 11 -12.97 9.25 -3.34
N SER A 12 -11.91 8.69 -3.93
CA SER A 12 -12.00 7.51 -4.79
C SER A 12 -12.57 6.30 -4.04
N ILE A 13 -12.20 6.11 -2.76
CA ILE A 13 -12.79 5.06 -1.92
C ILE A 13 -14.28 5.33 -1.71
N VAL A 14 -14.65 6.52 -1.25
CA VAL A 14 -16.05 6.88 -0.95
C VAL A 14 -16.94 6.80 -2.19
N LEU A 15 -16.47 7.34 -3.32
CA LEU A 15 -17.17 7.27 -4.60
C LEU A 15 -17.27 5.83 -5.13
N GLY A 16 -16.38 4.93 -4.73
CA GLY A 16 -16.42 3.53 -5.14
C GLY A 16 -17.27 2.64 -4.25
N LEU A 17 -17.84 3.14 -3.16
CA LEU A 17 -18.67 2.33 -2.26
C LEU A 17 -20.02 2.01 -2.92
N GLY A 18 -20.29 0.72 -3.13
CA GLY A 18 -21.59 0.24 -3.62
C GLY A 18 -21.76 0.22 -5.14
N MET A 19 -20.71 0.52 -5.90
CA MET A 19 -20.71 0.43 -7.37
C MET A 19 -19.76 -0.67 -7.86
N PRO A 20 -20.01 -1.27 -9.03
CA PRO A 20 -18.99 -2.06 -9.72
C PRO A 20 -17.74 -1.22 -10.03
N THR A 21 -16.55 -1.82 -9.93
CA THR A 21 -15.27 -1.13 -10.14
C THR A 21 -15.19 -0.27 -11.42
N PRO A 22 -15.69 -0.72 -12.59
CA PRO A 22 -15.67 0.12 -13.78
C PRO A 22 -16.46 1.43 -13.62
N SER A 23 -17.65 1.37 -13.02
CA SER A 23 -18.50 2.54 -12.78
C SER A 23 -17.88 3.50 -11.76
N ALA A 24 -17.33 2.95 -10.67
CA ALA A 24 -16.61 3.71 -9.65
C ALA A 24 -15.41 4.45 -10.24
N TYR A 25 -14.62 3.76 -11.07
CA TYR A 25 -13.46 4.33 -11.75
C TYR A 25 -13.86 5.47 -12.69
N ILE A 26 -14.85 5.28 -13.56
CA ILE A 26 -15.28 6.32 -14.52
C ILE A 26 -15.74 7.58 -13.77
N LEU A 27 -16.58 7.43 -12.74
CA LEU A 27 -17.06 8.54 -11.93
C LEU A 27 -15.91 9.27 -11.22
N ALA A 28 -15.03 8.52 -10.57
CA ALA A 28 -13.88 9.08 -9.87
C ALA A 28 -12.89 9.74 -10.84
N ALA A 29 -12.66 9.17 -12.03
CA ALA A 29 -11.77 9.73 -13.05
C ALA A 29 -12.27 11.07 -13.58
N VAL A 30 -13.59 11.21 -13.79
CA VAL A 30 -14.20 12.48 -14.24
C VAL A 30 -14.07 13.58 -13.17
N LEU A 31 -14.22 13.23 -11.89
CA LEU A 31 -14.20 14.20 -10.78
C LEU A 31 -12.77 14.52 -10.28
N ILE A 32 -11.94 13.49 -10.14
CA ILE A 32 -10.61 13.55 -9.49
C ILE A 32 -9.48 13.64 -10.53
N GLY A 33 -9.67 13.13 -11.74
CA GLY A 33 -8.67 13.22 -12.83
C GLY A 33 -8.20 14.65 -13.10
N PRO A 34 -9.11 15.65 -13.24
CA PRO A 34 -8.71 17.05 -13.41
C PRO A 34 -7.88 17.58 -12.23
N LEU A 35 -8.21 17.17 -11.00
CA LEU A 35 -7.47 17.55 -9.80
C LEU A 35 -6.05 16.98 -9.80
N MET A 36 -5.88 15.71 -10.21
CA MET A 36 -4.56 15.08 -10.35
C MET A 36 -3.69 15.78 -11.40
N ASN A 37 -4.26 16.12 -12.55
CA ASN A 37 -3.55 16.85 -13.60
C ASN A 37 -3.12 18.25 -13.12
N GLN A 38 -3.97 18.97 -12.38
CA GLN A 38 -3.64 20.30 -11.85
C GLN A 38 -2.46 20.28 -10.87
N VAL A 39 -2.28 19.20 -10.12
CA VAL A 39 -1.13 19.04 -9.20
C VAL A 39 0.10 18.41 -9.87
N GLY A 40 0.10 18.33 -11.20
CA GLY A 40 1.25 17.89 -12.00
C GLY A 40 1.49 16.39 -12.00
N VAL A 41 0.49 15.57 -11.66
CA VAL A 41 0.59 14.10 -11.77
C VAL A 41 0.41 13.70 -13.23
N ASP A 42 1.26 12.80 -13.73
CA ASP A 42 1.14 12.22 -15.07
C ASP A 42 -0.25 11.60 -15.27
N THR A 43 -0.82 11.74 -16.47
CA THR A 43 -2.18 11.29 -16.75
C THR A 43 -2.35 9.79 -16.54
N LEU A 44 -1.40 8.97 -17.01
CA LEU A 44 -1.47 7.51 -16.82
C LEU A 44 -1.36 7.16 -15.33
N ALA A 45 -0.41 7.77 -14.61
CA ALA A 45 -0.25 7.57 -13.17
C ALA A 45 -1.51 7.99 -12.38
N GLY A 46 -2.15 9.10 -12.75
CA GLY A 46 -3.39 9.58 -12.16
C GLY A 46 -4.55 8.61 -12.38
N HIS A 47 -4.72 8.10 -13.60
CA HIS A 47 -5.75 7.09 -13.88
C HIS A 47 -5.50 5.77 -13.16
N MET A 48 -4.24 5.31 -13.10
CA MET A 48 -3.87 4.11 -12.33
C MET A 48 -4.11 4.29 -10.84
N PHE A 49 -3.81 5.47 -10.29
CA PHE A 49 -4.08 5.82 -8.90
C PHE A 49 -5.57 5.70 -8.60
N ILE A 50 -6.42 6.32 -9.41
CA ILE A 50 -7.88 6.33 -9.23
C ILE A 50 -8.46 4.92 -9.40
N LEU A 51 -8.04 4.20 -10.45
CA LEU A 51 -8.48 2.83 -10.72
C LEU A 51 -8.16 1.90 -9.55
N TYR A 52 -6.95 1.98 -9.02
CA TYR A 52 -6.51 1.11 -7.94
C TYR A 52 -7.30 1.38 -6.66
N TYR A 53 -7.59 2.65 -6.33
CA TYR A 53 -8.47 2.97 -5.20
C TYR A 53 -9.93 2.56 -5.42
N ALA A 54 -10.42 2.60 -6.66
CA ALA A 54 -11.74 2.07 -7.01
C ALA A 54 -11.82 0.54 -6.89
N VAL A 55 -10.69 -0.18 -7.00
CA VAL A 55 -10.62 -1.62 -6.68
C VAL A 55 -10.59 -1.81 -5.16
N LEU A 56 -9.77 -1.04 -4.45
CA LEU A 56 -9.65 -1.15 -2.99
C LEU A 56 -10.93 -0.73 -2.25
N SER A 57 -11.78 0.13 -2.83
CA SER A 57 -13.09 0.47 -2.26
C SER A 57 -13.98 -0.76 -2.08
N ALA A 58 -13.86 -1.76 -2.96
CA ALA A 58 -14.69 -2.96 -2.94
C ALA A 58 -14.40 -3.89 -1.74
N ILE A 59 -13.25 -3.72 -1.08
CA ILE A 59 -12.89 -4.46 0.15
C ILE A 59 -12.99 -3.59 1.41
N THR A 60 -13.20 -2.28 1.28
CA THR A 60 -13.19 -1.34 2.39
C THR A 60 -14.59 -1.24 3.02
N PRO A 61 -14.74 -1.40 4.35
CA PRO A 61 -16.01 -1.12 5.03
C PRO A 61 -16.47 0.34 4.78
N PRO A 62 -17.78 0.63 4.67
CA PRO A 62 -18.92 -0.16 5.15
C PRO A 62 -19.56 -1.11 4.12
N VAL A 63 -19.30 -0.96 2.81
CA VAL A 63 -20.05 -1.71 1.78
C VAL A 63 -19.37 -3.02 1.39
N ALA A 64 -18.03 -3.07 1.31
CA ALA A 64 -17.20 -4.26 1.10
C ALA A 64 -17.89 -5.46 0.41
N VAL A 65 -18.42 -5.29 -0.82
CA VAL A 65 -19.36 -6.24 -1.45
C VAL A 65 -18.79 -7.66 -1.54
N ALA A 66 -17.48 -7.79 -1.76
CA ALA A 66 -16.78 -9.08 -1.77
C ALA A 66 -16.83 -9.79 -0.42
N ALA A 67 -16.78 -9.05 0.70
CA ALA A 67 -16.89 -9.61 2.04
C ALA A 67 -18.32 -10.09 2.35
N TYR A 68 -19.35 -9.43 1.81
CA TYR A 68 -20.73 -9.92 1.90
C TYR A 68 -20.91 -11.24 1.14
N ALA A 69 -20.35 -11.36 -0.07
CA ALA A 69 -20.36 -12.63 -0.79
C ALA A 69 -19.56 -13.72 -0.06
N ALA A 70 -18.38 -13.40 0.49
CA ALA A 70 -17.59 -14.35 1.27
C ALA A 70 -18.29 -14.78 2.58
N SER A 71 -19.09 -13.91 3.18
CA SER A 71 -19.79 -14.20 4.44
C SER A 71 -20.79 -15.34 4.33
N SER A 72 -21.48 -15.51 3.19
CA SER A 72 -22.43 -16.62 2.99
C SER A 72 -21.74 -17.98 2.86
N ILE A 73 -20.47 -17.99 2.43
CA ILE A 73 -19.64 -19.20 2.34
C ILE A 73 -19.00 -19.50 3.70
N ALA A 74 -18.48 -18.48 4.38
CA ALA A 74 -17.71 -18.63 5.62
C ALA A 74 -18.57 -18.68 6.90
N GLY A 75 -19.84 -18.26 6.84
CA GLY A 75 -20.73 -18.21 8.00
C GLY A 75 -20.32 -17.18 9.07
N ALA A 76 -19.52 -16.17 8.70
CA ALA A 76 -19.02 -15.14 9.62
C ALA A 76 -19.54 -13.75 9.25
N ASN A 77 -19.48 -12.81 10.21
CA ASN A 77 -19.96 -11.45 9.98
C ASN A 77 -19.18 -10.76 8.84
N PRO A 78 -19.86 -10.18 7.83
CA PRO A 78 -19.21 -9.58 6.66
C PRO A 78 -18.31 -8.40 7.01
N ILE A 79 -18.65 -7.62 8.03
CA ILE A 79 -17.83 -6.48 8.48
C ILE A 79 -16.54 -6.97 9.12
N THR A 80 -16.57 -8.09 9.85
CA THR A 80 -15.38 -8.71 10.41
C THR A 80 -14.47 -9.25 9.32
N ILE A 81 -15.03 -9.93 8.30
CA ILE A 81 -14.28 -10.40 7.13
C ILE A 81 -13.63 -9.22 6.40
N ALA A 82 -14.38 -8.14 6.16
CA ALA A 82 -13.86 -6.93 5.53
C ALA A 82 -12.73 -6.28 6.34
N GLY A 83 -12.85 -6.23 7.67
CA GLY A 83 -11.79 -5.73 8.56
C GLY A 83 -10.48 -6.53 8.42
N HIS A 84 -10.57 -7.86 8.38
CA HIS A 84 -9.40 -8.70 8.11
C HIS A 84 -8.84 -8.50 6.70
N ALA A 85 -9.70 -8.40 5.69
CA ALA A 85 -9.28 -8.14 4.32
C ALA A 85 -8.52 -6.82 4.18
N VAL A 86 -9.01 -5.74 4.81
CA VAL A 86 -8.32 -4.44 4.84
C VAL A 86 -6.99 -4.53 5.57
N LYS A 87 -6.92 -5.26 6.70
CA LYS A 87 -5.65 -5.47 7.41
C LYS A 87 -4.61 -6.13 6.50
N PHE A 88 -4.98 -7.19 5.79
CA PHE A 88 -4.08 -7.85 4.83
C PHE A 88 -3.72 -6.94 3.65
N ALA A 89 -4.67 -6.13 3.19
CA ALA A 89 -4.48 -5.24 2.05
C ALA A 89 -3.80 -3.92 2.39
N LEU A 90 -3.50 -3.60 3.66
CA LEU A 90 -3.01 -2.28 4.07
C LEU A 90 -1.75 -1.85 3.31
N ALA A 91 -0.85 -2.80 3.02
CA ALA A 91 0.33 -2.54 2.21
C ALA A 91 -0.04 -2.14 0.75
N ALA A 92 -1.08 -2.74 0.19
CA ALA A 92 -1.58 -2.43 -1.14
C ALA A 92 -2.12 -0.99 -1.27
N PHE A 93 -2.58 -0.37 -0.17
CA PHE A 93 -3.00 1.04 -0.17
C PHE A 93 -1.85 2.02 -0.47
N LEU A 94 -0.59 1.58 -0.40
CA LEU A 94 0.56 2.41 -0.79
C LEU A 94 0.84 2.35 -2.30
N VAL A 95 0.47 1.27 -2.99
CA VAL A 95 0.77 1.04 -4.41
C VAL A 95 0.39 2.22 -5.32
N PRO A 96 -0.78 2.87 -5.16
CA PRO A 96 -1.14 4.06 -5.94
C PRO A 96 -0.12 5.19 -5.83
N PHE A 97 0.44 5.43 -4.64
CA PHE A 97 1.47 6.45 -4.45
C PHE A 97 2.77 6.06 -5.16
N ILE A 98 3.11 4.76 -5.18
CA ILE A 98 4.30 4.27 -5.89
C ILE A 98 4.17 4.53 -7.39
N PHE A 99 2.99 4.40 -7.98
CA PHE A 99 2.79 4.73 -9.41
C PHE A 99 3.04 6.20 -9.74
N VAL A 100 2.68 7.11 -8.82
CA VAL A 100 2.87 8.55 -9.04
C VAL A 100 4.32 8.99 -8.84
N PHE A 101 5.00 8.41 -7.85
CA PHE A 101 6.41 8.76 -7.56
C PHE A 101 7.43 7.92 -8.34
N GLY A 102 7.02 6.76 -8.85
CA GLY A 102 7.85 5.81 -9.60
C GLY A 102 7.20 5.45 -10.94
N PRO A 103 7.15 6.38 -11.92
CA PRO A 103 6.57 6.14 -13.24
C PRO A 103 7.29 5.02 -14.01
N GLU A 104 8.48 4.60 -13.58
CA GLU A 104 9.18 3.44 -14.13
C GLU A 104 8.38 2.14 -13.98
N LEU A 105 7.53 2.01 -12.95
CA LEU A 105 6.61 0.89 -12.79
C LEU A 105 5.48 0.88 -13.83
N LEU A 106 5.20 2.04 -14.42
CA LEU A 106 4.25 2.21 -15.52
C LEU A 106 4.94 2.09 -16.88
N TRP A 107 6.13 1.48 -16.92
CA TRP A 107 6.95 1.33 -18.12
C TRP A 107 7.40 2.66 -18.75
N GLN A 108 7.37 3.76 -17.99
CA GLN A 108 7.85 5.07 -18.43
C GLN A 108 9.30 5.31 -17.99
N GLY A 109 10.21 4.36 -18.26
CA GLY A 109 11.60 4.47 -17.83
C GLY A 109 12.52 3.46 -18.51
N ALA A 110 13.82 3.57 -18.22
CA ALA A 110 14.79 2.58 -18.67
C ALA A 110 14.53 1.24 -17.95
N LEU A 111 14.64 0.13 -18.69
CA LEU A 111 14.35 -1.22 -18.18
C LEU A 111 15.06 -1.55 -16.86
N TRP A 112 16.32 -1.13 -16.71
CA TRP A 112 17.09 -1.37 -15.49
C TRP A 112 16.54 -0.61 -14.28
N LYS A 113 16.01 0.62 -14.49
CA LYS A 113 15.35 1.39 -13.43
C LYS A 113 14.02 0.76 -13.06
N THR A 114 13.22 0.36 -14.05
CA THR A 114 11.96 -0.36 -13.81
C THR A 114 12.19 -1.63 -12.99
N ALA A 115 13.19 -2.44 -13.34
CA ALA A 115 13.54 -3.65 -12.59
C ALA A 115 13.94 -3.32 -11.14
N LEU A 116 14.78 -2.29 -10.93
CA LEU A 116 15.19 -1.86 -9.60
C LEU A 116 14.02 -1.35 -8.76
N THR A 117 13.18 -0.47 -9.32
CA THR A 117 11.99 0.07 -8.65
C THR A 117 10.99 -1.05 -8.32
N PHE A 118 10.80 -2.01 -9.22
CA PHE A 118 9.95 -3.18 -8.98
C PHE A 118 10.44 -4.02 -7.80
N VAL A 119 11.72 -4.39 -7.78
CA VAL A 119 12.31 -5.18 -6.69
C VAL A 119 12.22 -4.42 -5.37
N THR A 120 12.53 -3.11 -5.37
CA THR A 120 12.49 -2.28 -4.16
C THR A 120 11.08 -2.15 -3.61
N ALA A 121 10.09 -1.88 -4.48
CA ALA A 121 8.69 -1.80 -4.10
C ALA A 121 8.16 -3.16 -3.59
N ALA A 122 8.51 -4.26 -4.25
CA ALA A 122 8.11 -5.60 -3.82
C ALA A 122 8.68 -5.95 -2.43
N VAL A 123 9.98 -5.69 -2.21
CA VAL A 123 10.63 -5.91 -0.90
C VAL A 123 9.97 -5.03 0.17
N ALA A 124 9.76 -3.74 -0.10
CA ALA A 124 9.12 -2.85 0.85
C ALA A 124 7.70 -3.30 1.21
N LEU A 125 6.89 -3.71 0.24
CA LEU A 125 5.53 -4.22 0.48
C LEU A 125 5.53 -5.51 1.32
N VAL A 126 6.47 -6.43 1.06
CA VAL A 126 6.63 -7.66 1.86
C VAL A 126 7.02 -7.34 3.30
N LEU A 127 7.97 -6.42 3.49
CA LEU A 127 8.40 -5.99 4.82
C LEU A 127 7.28 -5.30 5.59
N LEU A 128 6.52 -4.43 4.91
CA LEU A 128 5.37 -3.74 5.50
C LEU A 128 4.26 -4.74 5.88
N SER A 129 3.94 -5.68 4.99
CA SER A 129 2.98 -6.75 5.26
C SER A 129 3.43 -7.61 6.45
N GLY A 130 4.72 -7.98 6.50
CA GLY A 130 5.29 -8.71 7.64
C GLY A 130 5.23 -7.93 8.95
N ALA A 131 5.34 -6.61 8.92
CA ALA A 131 5.17 -5.75 10.09
C ALA A 131 3.71 -5.69 10.56
N ILE A 132 2.74 -5.60 9.63
CA ILE A 132 1.30 -5.58 9.93
C ILE A 132 0.80 -6.93 10.46
N GLU A 133 1.30 -8.03 9.90
CA GLU A 133 0.91 -9.40 10.27
C GLU A 133 1.66 -9.99 11.46
N HIS A 134 2.50 -9.20 12.14
CA HIS A 134 3.26 -9.67 13.30
C HIS A 134 4.15 -10.86 12.97
N TYR A 135 4.93 -10.79 11.88
CA TYR A 135 5.81 -11.89 11.52
C TYR A 135 7.02 -11.95 12.46
N GLU A 136 6.91 -12.75 13.52
CA GLU A 136 7.87 -12.85 14.62
C GLU A 136 9.31 -13.14 14.18
N LYS A 137 9.51 -13.81 13.03
CA LYS A 137 10.86 -14.09 12.52
C LYS A 137 11.62 -12.84 12.11
N TRP A 138 10.93 -11.76 11.73
CA TRP A 138 11.55 -10.53 11.24
C TRP A 138 11.48 -9.38 12.24
N ALA A 139 10.40 -9.30 13.01
CA ALA A 139 10.26 -8.33 14.10
C ALA A 139 9.38 -8.88 15.22
N ASP A 140 10.04 -9.27 16.30
CA ASP A 140 9.39 -9.83 17.48
C ASP A 140 9.02 -8.74 18.49
N ALA A 141 9.92 -7.78 18.69
CA ALA A 141 9.66 -6.63 19.54
C ALA A 141 8.76 -5.61 18.84
N TRP A 142 7.86 -4.97 19.59
CA TRP A 142 6.94 -3.96 19.06
C TRP A 142 7.67 -2.78 18.39
N TRP A 143 8.82 -2.36 18.92
CA TRP A 143 9.63 -1.29 18.33
C TRP A 143 10.27 -1.72 16.99
N ALA A 144 10.69 -2.99 16.87
CA ALA A 144 11.28 -3.52 15.64
C ALA A 144 10.24 -3.54 14.51
N ARG A 145 8.95 -3.70 14.84
CA ARG A 145 7.85 -3.63 13.87
C ARG A 145 7.65 -2.23 13.34
N TRP A 146 7.65 -1.23 14.22
CA TRP A 146 7.57 0.16 13.79
C TRP A 146 8.76 0.54 12.92
N MET A 147 9.97 0.07 13.26
CA MET A 147 11.15 0.27 12.42
C MET A 147 11.02 -0.43 11.06
N LEU A 148 10.50 -1.66 10.99
CA LEU A 148 10.21 -2.33 9.72
C LEU A 148 9.16 -1.58 8.89
N ALA A 149 8.05 -1.16 9.50
CA ALA A 149 6.96 -0.47 8.82
C ALA A 149 7.40 0.91 8.30
N ILE A 150 8.03 1.73 9.15
CA ILE A 150 8.55 3.05 8.76
C ILE A 150 9.67 2.89 7.74
N GLY A 151 10.56 1.91 7.94
CA GLY A 151 11.64 1.61 7.02
C GLY A 151 11.13 1.24 5.62
N ALA A 152 10.12 0.38 5.54
CA ALA A 152 9.47 0.02 4.28
C ALA A 152 8.83 1.23 3.57
N ILE A 153 8.13 2.10 4.30
CA ILE A 153 7.55 3.33 3.72
C ILE A 153 8.66 4.26 3.19
N PHE A 154 9.77 4.37 3.92
CA PHE A 154 10.91 5.21 3.54
C PHE A 154 11.63 4.66 2.30
N MET A 155 11.71 3.33 2.14
CA MET A 155 12.24 2.68 0.93
C MET A 155 11.41 2.97 -0.33
N ILE A 156 10.12 3.25 -0.19
CA ILE A 156 9.22 3.58 -1.31
C ILE A 156 9.28 5.06 -1.69
N THR A 157 9.81 5.90 -0.80
CA THR A 157 9.84 7.35 -1.00
C THR A 157 10.90 7.71 -2.06
N PRO A 158 10.63 8.63 -3.01
CA PRO A 158 11.55 8.97 -4.10
C PRO A 158 12.84 9.71 -3.69
N SER A 159 13.16 9.78 -2.40
CA SER A 159 14.36 10.44 -1.87
C SER A 159 15.44 9.40 -1.57
N ARG A 160 16.62 9.53 -2.18
CA ARG A 160 17.78 8.66 -1.92
C ARG A 160 18.20 8.62 -0.45
N TRP A 161 18.04 9.74 0.25
CA TRP A 161 18.29 9.80 1.69
C TRP A 161 17.24 9.04 2.48
N ALA A 162 15.96 9.17 2.11
CA ALA A 162 14.89 8.40 2.75
C ALA A 162 15.07 6.91 2.50
N GLU A 163 15.43 6.51 1.28
CA GLU A 163 15.74 5.13 0.92
C GLU A 163 16.87 4.56 1.80
N ALA A 164 17.99 5.28 1.93
CA ALA A 164 19.11 4.87 2.77
C ALA A 164 18.73 4.74 4.26
N VAL A 165 17.98 5.71 4.80
CA VAL A 165 17.46 5.64 6.18
C VAL A 165 16.49 4.47 6.32
N GLY A 166 15.65 4.21 5.33
CA GLY A 166 14.70 3.09 5.33
C GLY A 166 15.40 1.75 5.38
N VAL A 167 16.42 1.56 4.54
CA VAL A 167 17.27 0.36 4.56
C VAL A 167 17.95 0.19 5.91
N LEU A 168 18.50 1.26 6.49
CA LEU A 168 19.14 1.22 7.81
C LEU A 168 18.16 0.78 8.91
N LEU A 169 16.93 1.32 8.92
CA LEU A 169 15.88 0.96 9.87
C LEU A 169 15.48 -0.52 9.73
N VAL A 170 15.34 -1.00 8.50
CA VAL A 170 15.00 -2.41 8.24
C VAL A 170 16.11 -3.35 8.69
N VAL A 171 17.36 -3.06 8.33
CA VAL A 171 18.52 -3.88 8.69
C VAL A 171 18.68 -3.92 10.20
N THR A 172 18.60 -2.77 10.88
CA THR A 172 18.70 -2.70 12.35
C THR A 172 17.57 -3.47 13.03
N ALA A 173 16.33 -3.36 12.56
CA ALA A 173 15.20 -4.12 13.10
C ALA A 173 15.41 -5.64 12.99
N ILE A 174 15.85 -6.13 11.83
CA ILE A 174 16.08 -7.56 11.59
C ILE A 174 17.27 -8.08 12.41
N VAL A 175 18.40 -7.35 12.41
CA VAL A 175 19.60 -7.75 13.14
C VAL A 175 19.34 -7.78 14.64
N ALA A 176 18.71 -6.74 15.19
CA ALA A 176 18.42 -6.67 16.61
C ALA A 176 17.38 -7.73 17.03
N THR A 177 16.39 -8.04 16.19
CA THR A 177 15.46 -9.15 16.43
C THR A 177 16.18 -10.49 16.47
N ARG A 178 17.10 -10.76 15.52
CA ARG A 178 17.91 -11.98 15.49
C ARG A 178 18.84 -12.08 16.71
N ALA A 179 19.47 -10.98 17.11
CA ALA A 179 20.36 -10.93 18.26
C ALA A 179 19.62 -11.18 19.59
N LEU A 180 18.41 -10.63 19.75
CA LEU A 180 17.57 -10.88 20.92
C LEU A 180 17.13 -12.35 21.00
N LYS A 181 16.73 -12.94 19.87
CA LYS A 181 16.37 -14.37 19.82
C LYS A 181 17.54 -15.28 20.15
N ALA A 182 18.72 -15.01 19.60
CA ALA A 182 19.93 -15.78 19.91
C ALA A 182 20.29 -15.74 21.41
N ARG A 183 20.07 -14.61 22.08
CA ARG A 183 20.28 -14.47 23.54
C ARG A 183 19.23 -15.18 24.38
N ALA A 184 18.00 -15.34 23.88
CA ALA A 184 16.93 -16.05 24.60
C ALA A 184 17.06 -17.58 24.51
N THR A 185 17.80 -18.08 23.51
CA THR A 185 18.05 -19.52 23.30
C THR A 185 19.37 -20.02 23.91
N ALA A 186 20.22 -19.12 24.43
CA ALA A 186 21.50 -19.42 25.06
C ALA A 186 21.37 -19.38 26.59
#